data_AF-A0A6G0HP36-F1
#
_entry.id   AF-A0A6G0HP36-F1
#
_cell.length_a   1.000
_cell.length_b   1.000
_cell.length_c   1.000
_cell.angle_alpha   90.00
_cell.angle_beta   90.00
_cell.angle_gamma   90.00
#
_symmetry.space_group_name_H-M   'P 1'
#
loop_
_entity.id
_entity.type
_entity.pdbx_description
1 polymer ?
#
loop_
_entity_poly.entity_id
_entity_poly.type
_entity_poly.pdbx_seq_one_letter_code
_entity_poly.pdbx_strand_id
1 'polypeptide(L)'
;MASAQPGVHALKLQPPAVSHTLRNGSNFIKWDEETELLDLTLVKDVRTGRAPKTPKEAKLRELLDVGNLVGRLENRMVTVVTASDLVNVNQLNFIASQEDEAKHRSTVSSDRKRVENALENCRLPYSRGDSIKLEDFTLEVYKSFLDSLCPRPELSNIFKQEGADNGALSVDQMTEFINNKQRDPRLNEILYPPLRPAQTNALMERYQHDQAQLKQGVISLQAFSSYLSSDENGVIPPEKLDQSEDMNFPLSHYFINSSHNTYLTAGQLAGSSSVEMYRQVLLAGCRCVELDVWKGRTAEEEPVITHGFTMTSEISFKEVIEAIAECAFKTSPFPVILSFENHVDS
;
A
#
# COMPACT_ATOMS: atom_id res chain seq x y z
N MET A 1 -8.27 7.72 -37.93
CA MET A 1 -6.97 7.08 -37.61
C MET A 1 -6.07 8.15 -37.03
N ALA A 2 -6.17 8.39 -35.72
CA ALA A 2 -5.31 9.34 -35.05
C ALA A 2 -3.98 8.67 -34.77
N SER A 3 -2.90 9.30 -35.25
CA SER A 3 -1.52 8.92 -35.04
C SER A 3 -1.20 8.89 -33.55
N ALA A 4 -1.03 7.69 -32.98
CA ALA A 4 -0.33 7.53 -31.71
C ALA A 4 1.10 8.06 -31.90
N GLN A 5 1.45 9.14 -31.21
CA GLN A 5 2.84 9.58 -31.19
C GLN A 5 3.67 8.57 -30.39
N PRO A 6 4.76 8.02 -30.95
CA PRO A 6 5.65 7.14 -30.22
C PRO A 6 6.53 7.99 -29.30
N GLY A 7 6.03 8.23 -28.09
CA GLY A 7 6.81 8.65 -26.95
C GLY A 7 6.72 7.55 -25.91
N VAL A 8 7.84 6.88 -25.61
CA VAL A 8 7.91 5.95 -24.48
C VAL A 8 7.63 6.80 -23.23
N HIS A 9 6.44 6.68 -22.65
CA HIS A 9 6.18 7.27 -21.34
C HIS A 9 7.16 6.57 -20.40
N ALA A 10 8.18 7.31 -19.95
CA ALA A 10 9.12 6.76 -18.99
C ALA A 10 8.34 6.48 -17.70
N LEU A 11 8.42 5.23 -17.21
CA LEU A 11 7.77 4.81 -15.98
C LEU A 11 8.14 5.78 -14.85
N LYS A 12 7.14 6.44 -14.26
CA LYS A 12 7.36 7.41 -13.17
C LYS A 12 7.35 6.77 -11.78
N LEU A 13 6.87 5.53 -11.68
CA LEU A 13 6.84 4.78 -10.43
C LEU A 13 8.27 4.52 -9.94
N GLN A 14 8.48 4.71 -8.64
CA GLN A 14 9.77 4.51 -7.98
C GLN A 14 9.62 3.61 -6.75
N PRO A 15 10.60 2.76 -6.45
CA PRO A 15 10.63 2.04 -5.18
C PRO A 15 10.63 3.01 -3.99
N PRO A 16 9.97 2.67 -2.87
CA PRO A 16 10.00 3.50 -1.68
C PRO A 16 11.43 3.74 -1.18
N ALA A 17 11.79 5.01 -0.99
CA ALA A 17 13.07 5.40 -0.41
C ALA A 17 12.86 5.85 1.05
N VAL A 18 13.50 5.16 1.98
CA VAL A 18 13.44 5.52 3.42
C VAL A 18 14.61 6.42 3.78
N SER A 19 14.31 7.63 4.27
CA SER A 19 15.33 8.58 4.69
C SER A 19 16.19 8.03 5.84
N HIS A 20 17.40 8.54 6.01
CA HIS A 20 18.27 8.14 7.12
C HIS A 20 17.63 8.44 8.48
N THR A 21 16.91 9.57 8.60
CA THR A 21 16.17 9.94 9.81
C THR A 21 15.09 8.93 10.17
N LEU A 22 14.30 8.46 9.20
CA LEU A 22 13.27 7.45 9.46
C LEU A 22 13.87 6.07 9.76
N ARG A 23 15.02 5.72 9.17
CA ARG A 23 15.75 4.47 9.45
C ARG A 23 16.33 4.42 10.86
N ASN A 24 16.85 5.54 11.35
CA ASN A 24 17.45 5.63 12.68
C ASN A 24 16.41 5.81 13.78
N GLY A 25 15.16 6.09 13.40
CA GLY A 25 14.09 6.37 14.33
C GLY A 25 14.05 7.84 14.76
N SER A 26 12.88 8.21 15.26
CA SER A 26 12.63 9.49 15.91
C SER A 26 11.64 9.22 17.02
N ASN A 27 11.76 9.97 18.10
CA ASN A 27 11.02 9.66 19.31
C ASN A 27 9.69 10.41 19.34
N PHE A 28 8.63 9.70 19.70
CA PHE A 28 7.28 10.24 19.84
C PHE A 28 6.63 9.73 21.13
N ILE A 29 5.91 10.61 21.81
CA ILE A 29 4.94 10.31 22.87
C ILE A 29 3.66 9.85 22.18
N LYS A 30 3.24 8.61 22.47
CA LYS A 30 1.93 8.06 22.12
C LYS A 30 1.07 8.03 23.37
N TRP A 31 -0.22 8.35 23.27
CA TRP A 31 -1.14 8.38 24.42
C TRP A 31 -2.38 7.49 24.29
N ASP A 32 -2.50 6.73 23.20
CA ASP A 32 -3.55 5.73 22.98
C ASP A 32 -2.95 4.30 23.03
N GLU A 33 -3.80 3.26 22.96
CA GLU A 33 -3.47 1.83 23.12
C GLU A 33 -2.12 1.40 22.50
N GLU A 34 -1.41 0.47 23.14
CA GLU A 34 -0.11 -0.02 22.67
C GLU A 34 -0.18 -0.55 21.22
N THR A 35 0.71 -0.04 20.36
CA THR A 35 0.90 -0.57 19.00
C THR A 35 2.37 -0.44 18.71
N GLU A 36 3.07 -1.56 18.61
CA GLU A 36 4.53 -1.61 18.47
C GLU A 36 4.97 -1.66 17.00
N LEU A 37 4.15 -2.28 16.15
CA LEU A 37 4.38 -2.39 14.71
C LEU A 37 3.10 -1.99 13.98
N LEU A 38 3.27 -1.20 12.92
CA LEU A 38 2.19 -0.82 12.03
C LEU A 38 2.52 -1.23 10.60
N ASP A 39 1.64 -2.01 9.99
CA ASP A 39 1.73 -2.33 8.57
C ASP A 39 1.38 -1.08 7.74
N LEU A 40 2.37 -0.56 7.01
CA LEU A 40 2.20 0.64 6.18
C LEU A 40 1.18 0.44 5.06
N THR A 41 0.88 -0.80 4.65
CA THR A 41 -0.16 -1.07 3.64
C THR A 41 -1.58 -0.76 4.14
N LEU A 42 -1.75 -0.71 5.46
CA LEU A 42 -3.01 -0.37 6.11
C LEU A 42 -3.15 1.13 6.40
N VAL A 43 -2.06 1.91 6.27
CA VAL A 43 -2.09 3.37 6.46
C VAL A 43 -2.82 4.03 5.31
N LYS A 44 -3.83 4.84 5.62
CA LYS A 44 -4.66 5.56 4.64
C LYS A 44 -4.34 7.05 4.59
N ASP A 45 -3.92 7.63 5.71
CA ASP A 45 -3.59 9.06 5.81
C ASP A 45 -2.59 9.30 6.95
N VAL A 46 -1.81 10.37 6.83
CA VAL A 46 -0.95 10.88 7.92
C VAL A 46 -1.17 12.38 8.01
N ARG A 47 -1.61 12.85 9.17
CA ARG A 47 -2.03 14.24 9.40
C ARG A 47 -1.10 14.93 10.38
N THR A 48 -0.78 16.19 10.12
CA THR A 48 0.04 17.06 10.99
C THR A 48 -0.61 18.43 11.14
N GLY A 49 -0.40 19.14 12.25
CA GLY A 49 -0.84 20.54 12.38
C GLY A 49 -2.22 20.71 13.03
N ARG A 50 -3.15 21.43 12.38
CA ARG A 50 -4.49 21.79 12.94
C ARG A 50 -5.55 20.68 12.85
N ALA A 51 -5.26 19.58 12.16
CA ALA A 51 -6.17 18.46 11.94
C ALA A 51 -6.22 17.34 13.02
N PRO A 52 -5.26 17.18 13.95
CA PRO A 52 -5.32 16.13 14.94
C PRO A 52 -6.28 16.53 16.06
N LYS A 53 -7.13 15.59 16.50
CA LYS A 53 -8.00 15.77 17.65
C LYS A 53 -7.12 16.06 18.87
N THR A 54 -7.16 17.29 19.37
CA THR A 54 -6.53 17.63 20.65
C THR A 54 -7.07 16.70 21.74
N PRO A 55 -6.23 16.16 22.63
CA PRO A 55 -6.69 15.24 23.67
C PRO A 55 -7.82 15.86 24.47
N LYS A 56 -8.95 15.16 24.62
CA LYS A 56 -10.11 15.70 25.33
C LYS A 56 -9.84 15.88 26.83
N GLU A 57 -8.93 15.11 27.40
CA GLU A 57 -8.59 15.15 28.83
C GLU A 57 -7.68 16.33 29.19
N ALA A 58 -8.13 17.17 30.13
CA ALA A 58 -7.38 18.35 30.57
C ALA A 58 -5.99 18.02 31.14
N LYS A 59 -5.89 16.92 31.90
CA LYS A 59 -4.63 16.47 32.50
C LYS A 59 -3.58 16.05 31.46
N LEU A 60 -4.02 15.43 30.37
CA LEU A 60 -3.16 15.06 29.25
C LEU A 60 -2.73 16.30 28.46
N ARG A 61 -3.61 17.29 28.27
CA ARG A 61 -3.21 18.58 27.67
C ARG A 61 -2.15 19.30 28.51
N GLU A 62 -2.33 19.37 29.83
CA GLU A 62 -1.35 19.98 30.73
C GLU A 62 0.00 19.26 30.68
N LEU A 63 0.02 17.92 30.71
CA LEU A 63 1.25 17.13 30.55
C LEU A 63 1.99 17.40 29.24
N LEU A 64 1.25 17.62 28.15
CA LEU A 64 1.80 17.88 26.81
C LEU A 64 2.27 19.33 26.60
N ASP A 65 1.73 20.29 27.37
CA ASP A 65 2.15 21.69 27.38
C ASP A 65 3.35 21.97 28.31
N VAL A 66 3.57 21.13 29.33
CA VAL A 66 4.59 21.36 30.39
C VAL A 66 6.01 20.92 30.00
N GLY A 67 6.20 20.22 28.88
CA GLY A 67 7.55 19.90 28.37
C GLY A 67 8.27 21.15 27.86
N ASN A 68 9.58 21.26 28.07
CA ASN A 68 10.49 22.31 27.56
C ASN A 68 10.58 22.39 26.01
N LEU A 69 9.46 22.25 25.32
CA LEU A 69 9.35 22.03 23.89
C LEU A 69 8.96 23.36 23.22
N VAL A 70 9.86 23.89 22.40
CA VAL A 70 9.67 25.17 21.69
C VAL A 70 8.63 25.00 20.58
N GLY A 71 7.52 25.73 20.65
CA GLY A 71 6.49 25.81 19.60
C GLY A 71 5.10 25.27 20.00
N ARG A 72 4.06 25.68 19.25
CA ARG A 72 2.66 25.30 19.51
C ARG A 72 2.46 23.78 19.43
N LEU A 73 1.70 23.20 20.36
CA LEU A 73 1.40 21.77 20.44
C LEU A 73 0.86 21.20 19.12
N GLU A 74 -0.05 21.91 18.46
CA GLU A 74 -0.64 21.56 17.16
C GLU A 74 0.42 21.25 16.10
N ASN A 75 1.54 21.98 16.09
CA ASN A 75 2.61 21.80 15.10
C ASN A 75 3.47 20.55 15.37
N ARG A 76 3.28 19.89 16.50
CA ARG A 76 4.05 18.71 16.95
C ARG A 76 3.22 17.43 16.98
N MET A 77 1.92 17.54 16.71
CA MET A 77 0.99 16.41 16.69
C MET A 77 0.98 15.75 15.31
N VAL A 78 1.08 14.42 15.33
CA VAL A 78 0.94 13.55 14.16
C VAL A 78 -0.18 12.54 14.44
N THR A 79 -1.14 12.45 13.53
CA THR A 79 -2.17 11.40 13.57
C THR A 79 -1.98 10.49 12.36
N VAL A 80 -1.74 9.21 12.61
CA VAL A 80 -1.69 8.17 11.58
C VAL A 80 -3.06 7.49 11.52
N VAL A 81 -3.66 7.48 10.35
CA VAL A 81 -4.98 6.89 10.10
C VAL A 81 -4.79 5.56 9.39
N THR A 82 -5.36 4.50 9.95
CA THR A 82 -5.23 3.13 9.44
C THR A 82 -6.61 2.54 9.24
N ALA A 83 -6.79 1.71 8.22
CA ALA A 83 -8.10 1.11 7.96
C ALA A 83 -7.99 -0.20 7.17
N SER A 84 -8.81 -1.18 7.52
CA SER A 84 -9.00 -2.41 6.72
C SER A 84 -9.87 -2.17 5.49
N ASP A 85 -10.77 -1.20 5.59
CA ASP A 85 -11.72 -0.77 4.55
C ASP A 85 -12.06 0.72 4.76
N LEU A 86 -12.97 1.28 3.96
CA LEU A 86 -13.29 2.71 4.02
C LEU A 86 -14.02 3.14 5.30
N VAL A 87 -14.63 2.21 6.04
CA VAL A 87 -15.50 2.50 7.19
C VAL A 87 -14.78 2.20 8.51
N ASN A 88 -14.05 1.10 8.57
CA ASN A 88 -13.36 0.64 9.78
C ASN A 88 -12.00 1.34 9.93
N VAL A 89 -12.05 2.57 10.40
CA VAL A 89 -10.90 3.47 10.55
C VAL A 89 -10.42 3.56 12.01
N ASN A 90 -9.12 3.38 12.21
CA ASN A 90 -8.42 3.55 13.49
C ASN A 90 -7.44 4.73 13.41
N GLN A 91 -7.28 5.46 14.52
CA GLN A 91 -6.37 6.60 14.62
C GLN A 91 -5.29 6.34 15.68
N LEU A 92 -4.03 6.51 15.30
CA LEU A 92 -2.88 6.47 16.19
C LEU A 92 -2.31 7.87 16.32
N ASN A 93 -2.24 8.39 17.54
CA ASN A 93 -1.82 9.77 17.78
C ASN A 93 -0.45 9.82 18.47
N PHE A 94 0.43 10.66 17.94
CA PHE A 94 1.83 10.78 18.32
C PHE A 94 2.22 12.26 18.50
N ILE A 95 3.12 12.54 19.44
CA ILE A 95 3.77 13.87 19.64
C ILE A 95 5.28 13.68 19.67
N ALA A 96 6.04 14.32 18.80
CA ALA A 96 7.50 14.16 18.78
C ALA A 96 8.16 14.65 20.09
N SER A 97 9.13 13.91 20.63
CA SER A 97 9.71 14.12 21.98
C SER A 97 11.25 14.04 22.12
N GLN A 98 11.88 12.91 21.76
CA GLN A 98 13.26 12.44 22.10
C GLN A 98 13.53 12.26 23.62
N GLU A 99 14.07 11.14 24.16
CA GLU A 99 14.59 9.81 23.72
C GLU A 99 14.37 8.80 24.89
N ASP A 100 13.82 7.58 24.73
CA ASP A 100 14.53 6.29 24.56
C ASP A 100 13.54 5.07 24.52
N GLU A 101 14.04 3.92 24.04
CA GLU A 101 13.40 2.72 23.42
C GLU A 101 12.56 1.72 24.27
N ALA A 102 11.72 0.90 23.59
CA ALA A 102 11.34 -0.46 24.03
C ALA A 102 10.90 -1.41 22.88
N LYS A 103 11.13 -2.73 23.06
CA LYS A 103 10.88 -3.87 22.14
C LYS A 103 9.71 -4.76 22.60
N HIS A 104 8.87 -5.30 21.68
CA HIS A 104 8.22 -6.61 21.85
C HIS A 104 7.77 -7.34 20.57
N ARG A 105 7.26 -8.56 20.79
CA ARG A 105 7.13 -9.71 19.87
C ARG A 105 5.65 -10.01 19.57
N SER A 106 5.34 -10.37 18.32
CA SER A 106 4.05 -10.98 17.95
C SER A 106 4.17 -12.50 17.80
N THR A 107 3.13 -13.23 18.23
CA THR A 107 3.09 -14.70 18.21
C THR A 107 1.99 -15.16 17.25
N VAL A 108 2.35 -15.87 16.19
CA VAL A 108 1.39 -16.51 15.27
C VAL A 108 1.30 -17.99 15.64
N SER A 109 0.10 -18.48 15.97
CA SER A 109 -0.10 -19.74 16.70
C SER A 109 -0.56 -20.94 15.86
N SER A 110 -0.69 -20.84 14.54
CA SER A 110 -1.30 -21.92 13.74
C SER A 110 -0.34 -22.91 13.04
N ASP A 111 0.96 -22.60 12.88
CA ASP A 111 1.90 -23.44 12.08
C ASP A 111 3.16 -23.90 12.82
N ARG A 112 3.11 -23.91 14.15
CA ARG A 112 4.30 -24.04 15.00
C ARG A 112 5.21 -25.24 14.66
N LYS A 113 4.65 -26.43 14.47
CA LYS A 113 5.43 -27.65 14.20
C LYS A 113 6.13 -27.61 12.83
N ARG A 114 5.51 -26.97 11.85
CA ARG A 114 6.07 -26.81 10.49
C ARG A 114 7.24 -25.83 10.50
N VAL A 115 7.09 -24.74 11.27
CA VAL A 115 8.15 -23.77 11.53
C VAL A 115 9.32 -24.41 12.28
N GLU A 116 9.06 -25.18 13.35
CA GLU A 116 10.09 -25.89 14.11
C GLU A 116 10.92 -26.84 13.22
N ASN A 117 10.26 -27.66 12.39
CA ASN A 117 10.95 -28.54 11.42
C ASN A 117 11.77 -27.74 10.40
N ALA A 118 11.24 -26.62 9.91
CA ALA A 118 11.93 -25.80 8.93
C ALA A 118 13.17 -25.11 9.53
N LEU A 119 13.08 -24.61 10.77
CA LEU A 119 14.21 -24.07 11.53
C LEU A 119 15.27 -25.13 11.77
N GLU A 120 14.86 -26.35 12.17
CA GLU A 120 15.78 -27.47 12.39
C GLU A 120 16.57 -27.81 11.11
N ASN A 121 15.89 -27.89 9.95
CA ASN A 121 16.54 -28.13 8.66
C ASN A 121 17.56 -27.04 8.28
N CYS A 122 17.35 -25.81 8.74
CA CYS A 122 18.27 -24.69 8.57
C CYS A 122 19.34 -24.59 9.66
N ARG A 123 19.38 -25.56 10.60
CA ARG A 123 20.28 -25.56 11.77
C ARG A 123 20.11 -24.33 12.66
N LEU A 124 18.89 -23.79 12.68
CA LEU A 124 18.53 -22.66 13.53
C LEU A 124 17.89 -23.15 14.83
N PRO A 125 18.07 -22.43 15.95
CA PRO A 125 17.35 -22.70 17.19
C PRO A 125 15.83 -22.73 16.98
N TYR A 126 15.15 -23.73 17.53
CA TYR A 126 13.71 -23.98 17.31
C TYR A 126 12.93 -24.31 18.59
N SER A 127 13.57 -24.32 19.77
CA SER A 127 12.86 -24.58 21.02
C SER A 127 12.07 -23.36 21.51
N ARG A 128 11.05 -23.62 22.33
CA ARG A 128 10.25 -22.55 22.93
C ARG A 128 11.14 -21.66 23.83
N GLY A 129 11.34 -20.41 23.43
CA GLY A 129 12.14 -19.44 24.17
C GLY A 129 13.52 -19.19 23.58
N ASP A 130 13.95 -19.97 22.59
CA ASP A 130 15.19 -19.72 21.87
C ASP A 130 15.14 -18.40 21.11
N SER A 131 16.31 -17.81 20.86
CA SER A 131 16.48 -16.63 20.02
C SER A 131 17.53 -16.89 18.96
N ILE A 132 17.25 -16.49 17.72
CA ILE A 132 18.20 -16.53 16.61
C ILE A 132 18.96 -15.20 16.61
N LYS A 133 20.29 -15.25 16.52
CA LYS A 133 21.07 -14.02 16.35
C LYS A 133 20.88 -13.47 14.94
N LEU A 134 20.91 -12.15 14.81
CA LEU A 134 20.74 -11.50 13.50
C LEU A 134 21.81 -11.92 12.48
N GLU A 135 23.05 -12.11 12.94
CA GLU A 135 24.18 -12.58 12.12
C GLU A 135 23.97 -13.99 11.54
N ASP A 136 23.19 -14.83 12.22
CA ASP A 136 22.91 -16.21 11.82
C ASP A 136 21.67 -16.32 10.90
N PHE A 137 20.88 -15.25 10.77
CA PHE A 137 19.64 -15.23 9.98
C PHE A 137 19.78 -14.38 8.72
N THR A 138 20.71 -14.76 7.85
CA THR A 138 20.94 -14.08 6.57
C THR A 138 19.82 -14.33 5.57
N LEU A 139 19.78 -13.57 4.47
CA LEU A 139 18.78 -13.74 3.41
C LEU A 139 18.84 -15.16 2.80
N GLU A 140 20.03 -15.73 2.67
CA GLU A 140 20.25 -17.08 2.14
C GLU A 140 19.66 -18.14 3.08
N VAL A 141 19.87 -17.99 4.39
CA VAL A 141 19.29 -18.87 5.41
C VAL A 141 17.77 -18.73 5.41
N TYR A 142 17.25 -17.51 5.31
CA TYR A 142 15.81 -17.26 5.22
C TYR A 142 15.18 -17.92 3.99
N LYS A 143 15.81 -17.84 2.81
CA LYS A 143 15.35 -18.54 1.60
C LYS A 143 15.31 -20.05 1.80
N SER A 144 16.37 -20.62 2.37
CA SER A 144 16.42 -22.06 2.69
C SER A 144 15.34 -22.47 3.69
N PHE A 145 15.05 -21.60 4.66
CA PHE A 145 13.96 -21.80 5.60
C PHE A 145 12.60 -21.81 4.89
N LEU A 146 12.36 -20.89 3.95
CA LEU A 146 11.13 -20.87 3.15
C LEU A 146 11.00 -22.11 2.25
N ASP A 147 12.08 -22.56 1.61
CA ASP A 147 12.07 -23.77 0.78
C ASP A 147 11.72 -25.03 1.60
N SER A 148 12.21 -25.08 2.84
CA SER A 148 11.90 -26.14 3.81
C SER A 148 10.48 -26.04 4.35
N LEU A 149 10.04 -24.82 4.67
CA LEU A 149 8.70 -24.54 5.20
C LEU A 149 7.65 -24.82 4.13
N CYS A 150 7.82 -24.33 2.92
CA CYS A 150 6.86 -24.39 1.82
C CYS A 150 7.49 -24.95 0.53
N PRO A 151 7.71 -26.27 0.45
CA PRO A 151 8.25 -26.89 -0.76
C PRO A 151 7.35 -26.62 -1.97
N ARG A 152 7.98 -26.34 -3.12
CA ARG A 152 7.31 -25.97 -4.38
C ARG A 152 7.55 -27.00 -5.49
N PRO A 153 7.05 -28.25 -5.37
CA PRO A 153 7.33 -29.32 -6.34
C PRO A 153 6.82 -29.01 -7.76
N GLU A 154 5.82 -28.16 -7.89
CA GLU A 154 5.31 -27.69 -9.17
C GLU A 154 6.32 -26.85 -9.94
N LEU A 155 7.20 -26.10 -9.27
CA LEU A 155 8.26 -25.35 -9.94
C LEU A 155 9.25 -26.29 -10.61
N SER A 156 9.62 -27.38 -9.94
CA SER A 156 10.45 -28.44 -10.52
C SER A 156 9.80 -29.10 -11.73
N ASN A 157 8.47 -29.26 -11.71
CA ASN A 157 7.74 -29.85 -12.83
C ASN A 157 7.70 -28.90 -14.03
N ILE A 158 7.39 -27.62 -13.82
CA ILE A 158 7.41 -26.60 -14.87
C ILE A 158 8.83 -26.50 -15.46
N PHE A 159 9.85 -26.43 -14.60
CA PHE A 159 11.24 -26.34 -15.03
C PHE A 159 11.64 -27.49 -15.96
N LYS A 160 11.22 -28.73 -15.65
CA LYS A 160 11.42 -29.89 -16.53
C LYS A 160 10.63 -29.78 -17.84
N GLN A 161 9.39 -29.31 -17.79
CA GLN A 161 8.55 -29.12 -18.99
C GLN A 161 9.16 -28.13 -19.98
N GLU A 162 9.91 -27.14 -19.50
CA GLU A 162 10.64 -26.17 -20.33
C GLU A 162 12.00 -26.71 -20.83
N GLY A 163 12.26 -28.01 -20.67
CA GLY A 163 13.41 -28.70 -21.25
C GLY A 163 14.61 -28.89 -20.32
N ALA A 164 14.43 -28.73 -19.00
CA ALA A 164 15.48 -28.97 -18.00
C ALA A 164 15.61 -30.46 -17.61
N ASP A 165 15.62 -31.37 -18.58
CA ASP A 165 15.68 -32.83 -18.32
C ASP A 165 16.92 -33.24 -17.52
N ASN A 166 18.04 -32.53 -17.73
CA ASN A 166 19.31 -32.74 -17.02
C ASN A 166 19.42 -31.92 -15.72
N GLY A 167 18.33 -31.33 -15.25
CA GLY A 167 18.29 -30.52 -14.03
C GLY A 167 18.73 -29.06 -14.20
N ALA A 168 18.89 -28.58 -15.43
CA ALA A 168 19.19 -27.18 -15.72
C ALA A 168 18.62 -26.74 -17.09
N LEU A 169 18.31 -25.45 -17.23
CA LEU A 169 17.95 -24.82 -18.50
C LEU A 169 19.17 -24.15 -19.13
N SER A 170 19.24 -24.16 -20.45
CA SER A 170 20.10 -23.26 -21.20
C SER A 170 19.53 -21.84 -21.23
N VAL A 171 20.39 -20.84 -21.48
CA VAL A 171 19.95 -19.45 -21.72
C VAL A 171 18.97 -19.36 -22.90
N ASP A 172 19.15 -20.15 -23.94
CA ASP A 172 18.25 -20.18 -25.10
C ASP A 172 16.87 -20.72 -24.71
N GLN A 173 16.80 -21.82 -23.94
CA GLN A 173 15.53 -22.35 -23.42
C GLN A 173 14.82 -21.36 -22.49
N MET A 174 15.56 -20.67 -21.61
CA MET A 174 14.97 -19.62 -20.78
C MET A 174 14.45 -18.45 -21.63
N THR A 175 15.18 -18.08 -22.69
CA THR A 175 14.76 -17.02 -23.61
C THR A 175 13.47 -17.41 -24.33
N GLU A 176 13.38 -18.66 -24.76
CA GLU A 176 12.18 -19.22 -25.37
C GLU A 176 11.00 -19.22 -24.39
N PHE A 177 11.23 -19.66 -23.14
CA PHE A 177 10.24 -19.62 -22.08
C PHE A 177 9.67 -18.20 -21.87
N ILE A 178 10.54 -17.20 -21.72
CA ILE A 178 10.12 -15.80 -21.52
C ILE A 178 9.30 -15.31 -22.72
N ASN A 179 9.78 -15.53 -23.94
CA ASN A 179 9.15 -14.98 -25.14
C ASN A 179 7.88 -15.71 -25.57
N ASN A 180 7.73 -17.00 -25.24
CA ASN A 180 6.64 -17.83 -25.74
C ASN A 180 5.62 -18.21 -24.65
N LYS A 181 6.03 -18.30 -23.38
CA LYS A 181 5.14 -18.67 -22.25
C LYS A 181 4.74 -17.48 -21.41
N GLN A 182 5.67 -16.57 -21.13
CA GLN A 182 5.43 -15.43 -20.25
C GLN A 182 4.89 -14.19 -21.01
N ARG A 183 5.11 -14.13 -22.32
CA ARG A 183 4.70 -12.98 -23.14
C ARG A 183 3.21 -13.03 -23.50
N ASP A 184 2.52 -11.92 -23.34
CA ASP A 184 1.18 -11.74 -23.90
C ASP A 184 1.26 -11.70 -25.44
N PRO A 185 0.61 -12.65 -26.16
CA PRO A 185 0.68 -12.73 -27.62
C PRO A 185 0.06 -11.52 -28.34
N ARG A 186 -0.74 -10.70 -27.64
CA ARG A 186 -1.37 -9.50 -28.21
C ARG A 186 -0.42 -8.30 -28.30
N LEU A 187 0.72 -8.35 -27.61
CA LEU A 187 1.67 -7.24 -27.59
C LEU A 187 2.36 -7.07 -28.93
N ASN A 188 2.48 -5.83 -29.39
CA ASN A 188 3.18 -5.49 -30.62
C ASN A 188 4.69 -5.70 -30.46
N GLU A 189 5.32 -6.47 -31.36
CA GLU A 189 6.74 -6.85 -31.27
C GLU A 189 7.72 -5.69 -31.50
N ILE A 190 7.28 -4.58 -32.11
CA ILE A 190 8.14 -3.41 -32.30
C ILE A 190 8.16 -2.57 -31.02
N LEU A 191 7.00 -2.40 -30.37
CA LEU A 191 6.88 -1.66 -29.11
C LEU A 191 7.38 -2.48 -27.91
N TYR A 192 7.16 -3.79 -27.94
CA TYR A 192 7.55 -4.75 -26.90
C TYR A 192 8.38 -5.86 -27.54
N PRO A 193 9.67 -5.58 -27.85
CA PRO A 193 10.54 -6.51 -28.53
C PRO A 193 10.81 -7.75 -27.66
N PRO A 194 10.83 -8.95 -28.26
CA PRO A 194 11.20 -10.16 -27.54
C PRO A 194 12.66 -10.07 -27.04
N LEU A 195 12.93 -10.72 -25.91
CA LEU A 195 14.28 -10.77 -25.36
C LEU A 195 15.20 -11.59 -26.26
N ARG A 196 16.44 -11.11 -26.41
CA ARG A 196 17.53 -11.88 -27.02
C ARG A 196 18.28 -12.69 -25.95
N PRO A 197 18.94 -13.81 -26.31
CA PRO A 197 19.71 -14.61 -25.35
C PRO A 197 20.71 -13.81 -24.50
N ALA A 198 21.40 -12.82 -25.08
CA ALA A 198 22.31 -11.95 -24.33
C ALA A 198 21.59 -11.10 -23.27
N GLN A 199 20.37 -10.63 -23.55
CA GLN A 199 19.55 -9.88 -22.59
C GLN A 199 18.99 -10.81 -21.50
N THR A 200 18.57 -12.02 -21.87
CA THR A 200 18.17 -13.05 -20.91
C THR A 200 19.34 -13.41 -19.99
N ASN A 201 20.56 -13.57 -20.51
CA ASN A 201 21.73 -13.85 -19.69
C ASN A 201 21.97 -12.72 -18.66
N ALA A 202 21.99 -11.47 -19.12
CA ALA A 202 22.15 -10.30 -18.26
C ALA A 202 21.02 -10.16 -17.20
N LEU A 203 19.79 -10.51 -17.56
CA LEU A 203 18.68 -10.59 -16.60
C LEU A 203 18.95 -11.64 -15.51
N MET A 204 19.41 -12.82 -15.92
CA MET A 204 19.67 -13.93 -15.02
C MET A 204 20.87 -13.72 -14.09
N GLU A 205 21.74 -12.74 -14.34
CA GLU A 205 22.82 -12.34 -13.40
C GLU A 205 22.28 -11.99 -12.01
N ARG A 206 21.05 -11.49 -11.92
CA ARG A 206 20.38 -11.11 -10.66
C ARG A 206 19.90 -12.31 -9.83
N TYR A 207 19.62 -13.44 -10.48
CA TYR A 207 18.96 -14.59 -9.83
C TYR A 207 19.86 -15.81 -9.72
N GLN A 208 20.80 -15.98 -10.64
CA GLN A 208 21.73 -17.09 -10.63
C GLN A 208 22.87 -16.80 -9.65
N HIS A 209 22.95 -17.58 -8.57
CA HIS A 209 23.95 -17.36 -7.52
C HIS A 209 25.34 -17.86 -7.99
N ASP A 210 25.37 -18.99 -8.70
CA ASP A 210 26.59 -19.51 -9.32
C ASP A 210 26.84 -18.85 -10.69
N GLN A 211 27.63 -17.77 -10.66
CA GLN A 211 28.00 -17.02 -11.85
C GLN A 211 28.86 -17.83 -12.84
N ALA A 212 29.53 -18.90 -12.40
CA ALA A 212 30.29 -19.76 -13.31
C ALA A 212 29.33 -20.60 -14.18
N GLN A 213 28.23 -21.10 -13.60
CA GLN A 213 27.16 -21.75 -14.36
C GLN A 213 26.51 -20.79 -15.37
N LEU A 214 26.23 -19.55 -14.96
CA LEU A 214 25.65 -18.56 -15.88
C LEU A 214 26.56 -18.28 -17.08
N LYS A 215 27.87 -18.16 -16.86
CA LYS A 215 28.87 -17.99 -17.93
C LYS A 215 28.93 -19.16 -18.89
N GLN A 216 28.60 -20.37 -18.42
CA GLN A 216 28.45 -21.56 -19.25
C GLN A 216 27.08 -21.66 -19.93
N GLY A 217 26.21 -20.66 -19.73
CA GLY A 217 24.86 -20.62 -20.28
C GLY A 217 23.86 -21.49 -19.53
N VAL A 218 24.14 -21.84 -18.27
CA VAL A 218 23.34 -22.75 -17.46
C VAL A 218 22.56 -21.98 -16.39
N ILE A 219 21.24 -22.23 -16.34
CA ILE A 219 20.28 -21.64 -15.41
C ILE A 219 19.76 -22.74 -14.49
N SER A 220 19.86 -22.52 -13.19
CA SER A 220 19.41 -23.45 -12.16
C SER A 220 17.91 -23.31 -11.86
N LEU A 221 17.31 -24.34 -11.26
CA LEU A 221 15.93 -24.29 -10.77
C LEU A 221 15.72 -23.15 -9.75
N GLN A 222 16.73 -22.87 -8.93
CA GLN A 222 16.67 -21.79 -7.94
C GLN A 222 16.60 -20.42 -8.63
N ALA A 223 17.42 -20.21 -9.67
CA ALA A 223 17.42 -18.98 -10.44
C ALA A 223 16.08 -18.80 -11.19
N PHE A 224 15.56 -19.87 -11.80
CA PHE A 224 14.25 -19.87 -12.45
C PHE A 224 13.11 -19.54 -11.48
N SER A 225 13.10 -20.18 -10.30
CA SER A 225 12.10 -19.94 -9.25
C SER A 225 12.15 -18.50 -8.72
N SER A 226 13.36 -17.95 -8.61
CA SER A 226 13.57 -16.57 -8.19
C SER A 226 13.06 -15.59 -9.25
N TYR A 227 13.31 -15.85 -10.55
CA TYR A 227 12.73 -15.07 -11.66
C TYR A 227 11.21 -15.11 -11.65
N LEU A 228 10.59 -16.29 -11.46
CA LEU A 228 9.14 -16.40 -11.46
C LEU A 228 8.46 -15.58 -10.35
N SER A 229 9.17 -15.34 -9.26
CA SER A 229 8.69 -14.58 -8.10
C SER A 229 9.19 -13.13 -8.08
N SER A 230 9.90 -12.69 -9.11
CA SER A 230 10.48 -11.35 -9.18
C SER A 230 9.55 -10.34 -9.85
N ASP A 231 9.88 -9.06 -9.71
CA ASP A 231 9.11 -7.95 -10.28
C ASP A 231 9.09 -7.99 -11.82
N GLU A 232 10.09 -8.61 -12.44
CA GLU A 232 10.20 -8.81 -13.89
C GLU A 232 9.19 -9.82 -14.43
N ASN A 233 8.63 -10.67 -13.58
CA ASN A 233 7.58 -11.64 -13.91
C ASN A 233 6.23 -11.27 -13.24
N GLY A 234 6.03 -9.98 -12.96
CA GLY A 234 4.78 -9.47 -12.40
C GLY A 234 3.57 -9.71 -13.32
N VAL A 235 2.42 -10.04 -12.72
CA VAL A 235 1.17 -10.29 -13.48
C VAL A 235 0.60 -9.02 -14.12
N ILE A 236 0.83 -7.86 -13.50
CA ILE A 236 0.41 -6.56 -14.03
C ILE A 236 1.64 -5.84 -14.58
N PRO A 237 1.66 -5.46 -15.87
CA PRO A 237 2.77 -4.68 -16.42
C PRO A 237 2.83 -3.28 -15.75
N PRO A 238 4.02 -2.78 -15.36
CA PRO A 238 4.16 -1.52 -14.65
C PRO A 238 3.51 -0.32 -15.36
N GLU A 239 3.47 -0.30 -16.68
CA GLU A 239 2.88 0.78 -17.48
C GLU A 239 1.36 0.91 -17.27
N LYS A 240 0.70 -0.17 -16.84
CA LYS A 240 -0.73 -0.14 -16.48
C LYS A 240 -1.00 0.36 -15.07
N LEU A 241 0.03 0.39 -14.21
CA LEU A 241 -0.03 0.98 -12.88
C LEU A 241 0.36 2.46 -12.89
N ASP A 242 1.15 2.88 -13.88
CA ASP A 242 1.50 4.28 -14.09
C ASP A 242 0.33 5.06 -14.72
N GLN A 243 0.36 6.37 -14.53
CA GLN A 243 -0.60 7.29 -15.15
C GLN A 243 -0.25 7.49 -16.64
N SER A 244 -0.57 6.48 -17.44
CA SER A 244 -0.15 6.37 -18.85
C SER A 244 -1.22 6.72 -19.88
N GLU A 245 -2.45 7.01 -19.45
CA GLU A 245 -3.54 7.40 -20.37
C GLU A 245 -3.46 8.87 -20.79
N ASP A 246 -4.01 9.19 -21.96
CA ASP A 246 -4.11 10.56 -22.45
C ASP A 246 -5.25 11.29 -21.73
N MET A 247 -4.87 12.25 -20.89
CA MET A 247 -5.79 13.01 -20.04
C MET A 247 -6.27 14.33 -20.67
N ASN A 248 -6.06 14.52 -21.99
CA ASN A 248 -6.42 15.75 -22.71
C ASN A 248 -7.74 15.65 -23.49
N PHE A 249 -8.41 14.50 -23.51
CA PHE A 249 -9.76 14.39 -24.07
C PHE A 249 -10.81 15.11 -23.20
N PRO A 250 -12.00 15.42 -23.75
CA PRO A 250 -13.12 15.93 -22.97
C PRO A 250 -13.52 14.99 -21.82
N LEU A 251 -14.05 15.55 -20.73
CA LEU A 251 -14.38 14.81 -19.51
C LEU A 251 -15.35 13.63 -19.73
N SER A 252 -16.25 13.74 -20.71
CA SER A 252 -17.21 12.70 -21.07
C SER A 252 -16.59 11.44 -21.69
N HIS A 253 -15.29 11.42 -21.95
CA HIS A 253 -14.58 10.26 -22.50
C HIS A 253 -14.00 9.34 -21.43
N TYR A 254 -14.08 9.72 -20.15
CA TYR A 254 -13.49 8.96 -19.04
C TYR A 254 -14.57 8.36 -18.16
N PHE A 255 -14.29 7.16 -17.66
CA PHE A 255 -15.00 6.66 -16.49
C PHE A 255 -14.48 7.36 -15.24
N ILE A 256 -15.39 7.95 -14.46
CA ILE A 256 -15.05 8.71 -13.26
C ILE A 256 -15.47 7.90 -12.04
N ASN A 257 -14.50 7.57 -11.18
CA ASN A 257 -14.78 6.92 -9.90
C ASN A 257 -15.68 7.82 -9.05
N SER A 258 -16.88 7.33 -8.72
CA SER A 258 -17.98 8.14 -8.18
C SER A 258 -18.61 7.44 -6.96
N SER A 259 -18.90 8.22 -5.93
CA SER A 259 -19.51 7.78 -4.67
C SER A 259 -20.92 8.36 -4.56
N HIS A 260 -21.86 7.51 -4.14
CA HIS A 260 -23.25 7.87 -3.89
C HIS A 260 -23.50 7.91 -2.38
N ASN A 261 -24.25 8.91 -1.91
CA ASN A 261 -24.50 9.22 -0.49
C ASN A 261 -23.23 9.08 0.35
N THR A 262 -22.18 9.79 -0.07
CA THR A 262 -20.80 9.64 0.44
C THR A 262 -20.70 9.76 1.96
N TYR A 263 -21.59 10.52 2.58
CA TYR A 263 -21.62 10.73 4.02
C TYR A 263 -22.02 9.48 4.82
N LEU A 264 -22.73 8.50 4.25
CA LEU A 264 -23.25 7.34 4.97
C LEU A 264 -22.17 6.27 5.20
N THR A 265 -22.06 5.76 6.43
CA THR A 265 -21.14 4.65 6.77
C THR A 265 -21.81 3.28 6.78
N ALA A 266 -23.15 3.25 6.74
CA ALA A 266 -23.93 2.02 6.91
C ALA A 266 -25.23 2.05 6.08
N GLY A 267 -26.38 1.86 6.71
CA GLY A 267 -27.67 1.75 6.03
C GLY A 267 -28.24 3.09 5.56
N GLN A 268 -29.08 3.03 4.51
CA GLN A 268 -29.76 4.20 3.93
C GLN A 268 -30.88 4.76 4.83
N LEU A 269 -31.57 3.92 5.61
CA LEU A 269 -32.71 4.36 6.44
C LEU A 269 -32.32 4.67 7.89
N ALA A 270 -31.29 3.98 8.39
CA ALA A 270 -30.75 4.14 9.72
C ALA A 270 -29.25 3.82 9.65
N GLY A 271 -28.43 4.77 10.12
CA GLY A 271 -27.00 4.70 9.96
C GLY A 271 -26.32 5.97 10.44
N SER A 272 -25.02 5.91 10.64
CA SER A 272 -24.24 7.10 10.95
C SER A 272 -23.80 7.80 9.67
N SER A 273 -23.82 9.12 9.71
CA SER A 273 -23.18 10.00 8.74
C SER A 273 -21.82 10.43 9.28
N SER A 274 -20.81 10.52 8.42
CA SER A 274 -19.44 10.80 8.84
C SER A 274 -18.69 11.71 7.87
N VAL A 275 -18.07 12.75 8.43
CA VAL A 275 -17.14 13.62 7.71
C VAL A 275 -15.90 12.84 7.24
N GLU A 276 -15.48 11.82 8.00
CA GLU A 276 -14.29 11.02 7.68
C GLU A 276 -14.47 10.21 6.39
N MET A 277 -15.72 9.85 6.03
CA MET A 277 -15.98 9.13 4.77
C MET A 277 -15.53 9.91 3.55
N TYR A 278 -15.74 11.23 3.52
CA TYR A 278 -15.26 12.09 2.43
C TYR A 278 -13.74 12.03 2.29
N ARG A 279 -13.00 12.04 3.41
CA ARG A 279 -11.54 11.89 3.39
C ARG A 279 -11.15 10.53 2.80
N GLN A 280 -11.74 9.45 3.31
CA GLN A 280 -11.39 8.09 2.90
C GLN A 280 -11.69 7.82 1.42
N VAL A 281 -12.86 8.23 0.91
CA VAL A 281 -13.19 8.01 -0.52
C VAL A 281 -12.27 8.82 -1.44
N LEU A 282 -11.93 10.06 -1.07
CA LEU A 282 -11.03 10.90 -1.87
C LEU A 282 -9.61 10.35 -1.87
N LEU A 283 -9.11 9.88 -0.72
CA LEU A 283 -7.81 9.22 -0.60
C LEU A 283 -7.75 7.92 -1.42
N ALA A 284 -8.85 7.17 -1.48
CA ALA A 284 -9.00 6.00 -2.34
C ALA A 284 -9.15 6.33 -3.85
N GLY A 285 -9.08 7.61 -4.23
CA GLY A 285 -9.08 8.06 -5.63
C GLY A 285 -10.47 8.35 -6.20
N CYS A 286 -11.54 8.37 -5.40
CA CYS A 286 -12.86 8.81 -5.85
C CYS A 286 -12.81 10.28 -6.30
N ARG A 287 -13.46 10.61 -7.42
CA ARG A 287 -13.44 11.93 -8.07
C ARG A 287 -14.84 12.57 -8.19
N CYS A 288 -15.89 11.90 -7.76
CA CYS A 288 -17.23 12.47 -7.64
C CYS A 288 -17.84 12.06 -6.30
N VAL A 289 -18.21 13.04 -5.46
CA VAL A 289 -18.81 12.79 -4.13
C VAL A 289 -20.13 13.52 -4.02
N GLU A 290 -21.04 12.95 -3.24
CA GLU A 290 -22.42 13.45 -3.10
C GLU A 290 -22.65 14.10 -1.75
N LEU A 291 -23.38 15.23 -1.74
CA LEU A 291 -23.69 16.04 -0.58
C LEU A 291 -25.18 16.39 -0.57
N ASP A 292 -25.92 15.75 0.33
CA ASP A 292 -27.34 16.03 0.55
C ASP A 292 -27.46 17.14 1.58
N VAL A 293 -27.60 18.37 1.12
CA VAL A 293 -27.52 19.56 1.97
C VAL A 293 -28.90 19.99 2.42
N TRP A 294 -29.11 20.05 3.73
CA TRP A 294 -30.36 20.43 4.36
C TRP A 294 -30.18 21.63 5.28
N LYS A 295 -31.25 22.40 5.48
CA LYS A 295 -31.28 23.48 6.46
C LYS A 295 -31.06 22.95 7.88
N GLY A 296 -30.19 23.60 8.65
CA GLY A 296 -29.95 23.25 10.05
C GLY A 296 -31.19 23.41 10.92
N ARG A 297 -31.37 22.51 11.88
CA ARG A 297 -32.48 22.56 12.85
C ARG A 297 -32.20 23.46 14.06
N THR A 298 -30.98 23.98 14.17
CA THR A 298 -30.54 24.84 15.28
C THR A 298 -30.98 26.29 15.06
N ALA A 299 -30.94 27.09 16.13
CA ALA A 299 -31.26 28.53 16.06
C ALA A 299 -30.31 29.33 15.15
N GLU A 300 -29.12 28.78 14.89
CA GLU A 300 -28.10 29.36 14.00
C GLU A 300 -28.34 28.98 12.52
N GLU A 301 -29.24 28.03 12.26
CA GLU A 301 -29.64 27.56 10.93
C GLU A 301 -28.48 27.10 10.00
N GLU A 302 -27.31 26.77 10.57
CA GLU A 302 -26.14 26.29 9.84
C GLU A 302 -26.45 25.02 9.02
N PRO A 303 -26.06 24.94 7.73
CA PRO A 303 -26.39 23.82 6.87
C PRO A 303 -25.78 22.50 7.34
N VAL A 304 -26.55 21.43 7.19
CA VAL A 304 -26.16 20.07 7.58
C VAL A 304 -26.23 19.13 6.38
N ILE A 305 -25.54 17.99 6.48
CA ILE A 305 -25.65 16.89 5.54
C ILE A 305 -26.27 15.68 6.22
N THR A 306 -27.32 15.12 5.61
CA THR A 306 -28.03 13.92 6.08
C THR A 306 -28.92 13.36 4.98
N HIS A 307 -29.38 12.11 5.15
CA HIS A 307 -30.40 11.55 4.28
C HIS A 307 -31.79 11.96 4.77
N GLY A 308 -32.45 12.83 4.02
CA GLY A 308 -33.72 13.45 4.41
C GLY A 308 -34.82 12.45 4.78
N PHE A 309 -35.65 12.83 5.76
CA PHE A 309 -36.79 12.01 6.23
C PHE A 309 -36.44 10.59 6.72
N THR A 310 -35.18 10.36 7.10
CA THR A 310 -34.72 9.07 7.65
C THR A 310 -34.23 9.20 9.09
N MET A 311 -33.70 8.10 9.65
CA MET A 311 -33.09 8.05 10.99
C MET A 311 -31.55 8.15 10.93
N THR A 312 -30.97 8.67 9.85
CA THR A 312 -29.52 8.88 9.76
C THR A 312 -29.07 10.07 10.60
N SER A 313 -27.86 10.01 11.16
CA SER A 313 -27.30 11.15 11.89
C SER A 313 -26.96 12.31 10.95
N GLU A 314 -26.88 13.52 11.51
CA GLU A 314 -26.54 14.73 10.76
C GLU A 314 -25.06 15.10 10.99
N ILE A 315 -24.39 15.64 9.97
CA ILE A 315 -23.02 16.18 10.07
C ILE A 315 -22.97 17.62 9.53
N SER A 316 -22.01 18.42 9.98
CA SER A 316 -21.86 19.80 9.53
C SER A 316 -21.43 19.87 8.06
N PHE A 317 -22.14 20.68 7.26
CA PHE A 317 -21.74 20.97 5.88
C PHE A 317 -20.35 21.59 5.82
N LYS A 318 -20.05 22.54 6.72
CA LYS A 318 -18.76 23.22 6.80
C LYS A 318 -17.62 22.23 7.02
N GLU A 319 -17.76 21.32 7.98
CA GLU A 319 -16.74 20.31 8.26
C GLU A 319 -16.52 19.35 7.08
N VAL A 320 -17.57 19.03 6.32
CA VAL A 320 -17.45 18.24 5.09
C VAL A 320 -16.66 18.97 4.01
N ILE A 321 -16.93 20.26 3.77
CA ILE A 321 -16.17 21.05 2.78
C ILE A 321 -14.70 21.17 3.19
N GLU A 322 -14.42 21.40 4.48
CA GLU A 322 -13.04 21.43 5.00
C GLU A 322 -12.32 20.09 4.80
N ALA A 323 -13.01 18.97 5.03
CA ALA A 323 -12.47 17.62 4.80
C ALA A 323 -12.20 17.33 3.32
N ILE A 324 -13.10 17.76 2.43
CA ILE A 324 -12.91 17.65 0.98
C ILE A 324 -11.69 18.48 0.56
N ALA A 325 -11.59 19.73 1.00
CA ALA A 325 -10.47 20.61 0.67
C ALA A 325 -9.11 20.03 1.14
N GLU A 326 -9.09 19.36 2.29
CA GLU A 326 -7.90 18.71 2.83
C GLU A 326 -7.43 17.52 1.97
N CYS A 327 -8.36 16.70 1.47
CA CYS A 327 -8.04 15.39 0.88
C CYS A 327 -8.19 15.30 -0.64
N ALA A 328 -8.88 16.25 -1.28
CA ALA A 328 -9.26 16.17 -2.70
C ALA A 328 -8.09 15.83 -3.62
N PHE A 329 -6.90 16.37 -3.37
CA PHE A 329 -5.75 16.24 -4.27
C PHE A 329 -4.54 15.52 -3.66
N LYS A 330 -4.69 14.85 -2.50
CA LYS A 330 -3.58 14.14 -1.84
C LYS A 330 -3.05 12.96 -2.67
N THR A 331 -3.95 12.20 -3.29
CA THR A 331 -3.60 10.95 -4.03
C THR A 331 -3.89 11.01 -5.53
N SER A 332 -4.53 12.08 -6.00
CA SER A 332 -4.81 12.29 -7.43
C SER A 332 -4.90 13.79 -7.76
N PRO A 333 -4.22 14.27 -8.82
CA PRO A 333 -4.23 15.67 -9.21
C PRO A 333 -5.46 16.07 -10.06
N PHE A 334 -6.30 15.11 -10.43
CA PHE A 334 -7.42 15.31 -11.34
C PHE A 334 -8.65 15.94 -10.66
N PRO A 335 -9.51 16.64 -11.42
CA PRO A 335 -10.64 17.38 -10.88
C PRO A 335 -11.60 16.51 -10.05
N VAL A 336 -12.23 17.14 -9.06
CA VAL A 336 -13.27 16.55 -8.22
C VAL A 336 -14.60 17.21 -8.53
N ILE A 337 -15.65 16.40 -8.66
CA ILE A 337 -17.04 16.81 -8.85
C ILE A 337 -17.76 16.69 -7.51
N LEU A 338 -18.47 17.75 -7.12
CA LEU A 338 -19.33 17.76 -5.95
C LEU A 338 -20.78 17.72 -6.44
N SER A 339 -21.45 16.58 -6.24
CA SER A 339 -22.87 16.41 -6.56
C SER A 339 -23.69 16.93 -5.40
N PHE A 340 -24.28 18.12 -5.56
CA PHE A 340 -25.12 18.74 -4.55
C PHE A 340 -26.58 18.33 -4.75
N GLU A 341 -27.15 17.65 -3.77
CA GLU A 341 -28.60 17.54 -3.60
C GLU A 341 -29.05 18.61 -2.61
N ASN A 342 -29.49 19.77 -3.14
CA ASN A 342 -29.74 20.95 -2.31
C ASN A 342 -31.21 21.06 -1.87
N HIS A 343 -31.41 21.05 -0.55
CA HIS A 343 -32.69 21.27 0.14
C HIS A 343 -32.64 22.49 1.08
N VAL A 344 -31.64 23.36 0.93
CA VAL A 344 -31.59 24.64 1.63
C VAL A 344 -32.40 25.65 0.81
N ASP A 345 -33.60 25.96 1.29
CA ASP A 345 -34.46 26.98 0.69
C ASP A 345 -33.79 28.37 0.72
N SER A 346 -34.11 29.21 -0.28
CA SER A 346 -33.62 30.60 -0.40
C SER A 346 -34.29 31.57 0.56
#